data_AF-A0A847KI80-F1
#
_entry.id   AF-A0A847KI80-F1
#
_cell.length_a   1.000
_cell.length_b   1.000
_cell.length_c   1.000
_cell.angle_alpha   90.00
_cell.angle_beta   90.00
_cell.angle_gamma   90.00
#
_symmetry.space_group_name_H-M   'P 1'
#
loop_
_entity.id
_entity.type
_entity.pdbx_description
1 polymer ?
#
loop_
_entity_poly.entity_id
_entity_poly.type
_entity_poly.pdbx_seq_one_letter_code
_entity_poly.pdbx_strand_id
1 'polypeptide(L)'
;MRTFGGFAANRDALLAEDIRRSVAGLGATPISELRPRAPAFIAGRVVSVTYQPRGAKPAFTARINDGTATVGLVFLGRTEVPGIEPGRMLTAEGTVGLEEGLPIIYNPRYRLLAA
;
A
#
# COMPACT_ATOMS: atom_id res chain seq x y z
N MET A 1 37.41 13.81 -2.33
CA MET A 1 36.49 13.66 -1.18
C MET A 1 35.16 13.14 -1.72
N ARG A 2 34.78 11.91 -1.30
CA ARG A 2 33.46 11.24 -1.39
C ARG A 2 32.82 10.99 -2.78
N THR A 3 32.98 9.76 -3.25
CA THR A 3 32.03 9.04 -4.11
C THR A 3 30.89 8.43 -3.26
N PHE A 4 29.87 7.88 -3.96
CA PHE A 4 28.77 6.99 -3.54
C PHE A 4 27.37 7.62 -3.50
N GLY A 5 26.64 7.51 -4.62
CA GLY A 5 25.22 7.85 -4.71
C GLY A 5 24.62 7.46 -6.06
N GLY A 6 24.69 6.18 -6.45
CA GLY A 6 24.19 5.73 -7.76
C GLY A 6 23.42 4.42 -7.80
N PHE A 7 23.29 3.69 -6.68
CA PHE A 7 22.77 2.30 -6.71
C PHE A 7 21.35 2.11 -6.15
N ALA A 8 20.81 3.05 -5.38
CA ALA A 8 19.47 2.92 -4.81
C ALA A 8 18.37 3.18 -5.86
N ALA A 9 18.53 4.23 -6.67
CA ALA A 9 17.51 4.68 -7.62
C ALA A 9 17.13 3.62 -8.68
N ASN A 10 18.07 2.76 -9.09
CA ASN A 10 17.79 1.71 -10.06
C ASN A 10 16.90 0.60 -9.46
N ARG A 11 17.14 0.23 -8.19
CA ARG A 11 16.43 -0.89 -7.55
C ARG A 11 14.98 -0.53 -7.26
N ASP A 12 14.71 0.68 -6.78
CA ASP A 12 13.34 1.14 -6.53
C ASP A 12 12.54 1.29 -7.83
N ALA A 13 13.18 1.78 -8.90
CA ALA A 13 12.55 1.88 -10.22
C ALA A 13 12.21 0.50 -10.81
N LEU A 14 13.11 -0.48 -10.70
CA LEU A 14 12.87 -1.85 -11.16
C LEU A 14 11.73 -2.53 -10.37
N LEU A 15 11.67 -2.32 -9.05
CA LEU A 15 10.59 -2.83 -8.21
C LEU A 15 9.26 -2.18 -8.56
N ALA A 16 9.24 -0.86 -8.79
CA ALA A 16 8.04 -0.14 -9.20
C ALA A 16 7.50 -0.68 -10.54
N GLU A 17 8.38 -0.93 -11.51
CA GLU A 17 7.99 -1.46 -12.81
C GLU A 17 7.47 -2.91 -12.73
N ASP A 18 8.10 -3.76 -11.92
CA ASP A 18 7.64 -5.12 -11.66
C ASP A 18 6.26 -5.16 -11.00
N ILE A 19 6.03 -4.26 -10.03
CA ILE A 19 4.73 -4.09 -9.38
C ILE A 19 3.69 -3.64 -10.40
N ARG A 20 3.99 -2.61 -11.21
CA ARG A 20 3.09 -2.12 -12.27
C ARG A 20 2.71 -3.22 -13.25
N ARG A 21 3.68 -4.02 -13.69
CA ARG A 21 3.45 -5.16 -14.59
C ARG A 21 2.56 -6.22 -13.95
N SER A 22 2.77 -6.50 -12.66
CA SER A 22 1.99 -7.49 -11.91
C SER A 22 0.53 -7.06 -11.67
N VAL A 23 0.25 -5.76 -11.65
CA VAL A 23 -1.11 -5.22 -11.47
C VAL A 23 -1.78 -4.81 -12.78
N ALA A 24 -1.02 -4.75 -13.88
CA ALA A 24 -1.55 -4.44 -15.20
C ALA A 24 -2.64 -5.45 -15.59
N GLY A 25 -3.83 -4.94 -15.95
CA GLY A 25 -4.98 -5.76 -16.32
C GLY A 25 -5.97 -6.06 -15.18
N LEU A 26 -5.67 -5.69 -13.93
CA LEU A 26 -6.62 -5.84 -12.82
C LEU A 26 -7.72 -4.77 -12.81
N GLY A 27 -7.60 -3.72 -13.63
CA GLY A 27 -8.52 -2.57 -13.60
C GLY A 27 -8.31 -1.65 -12.39
N ALA A 28 -7.14 -1.74 -11.74
CA ALA A 28 -6.78 -0.91 -10.60
C ALA A 28 -6.52 0.55 -11.00
N THR A 29 -7.02 1.48 -10.20
CA THR A 29 -6.71 2.90 -10.27
C THR A 29 -5.29 3.13 -9.73
N PRO A 30 -4.42 3.86 -10.45
CA PRO A 30 -3.12 4.26 -9.93
C PRO A 30 -3.25 5.01 -8.61
N ILE A 31 -2.40 4.68 -7.62
CA ILE A 31 -2.47 5.29 -6.29
C ILE A 31 -2.25 6.82 -6.38
N SER A 32 -1.43 7.27 -7.33
CA SER A 32 -1.19 8.69 -7.59
C SER A 32 -2.43 9.46 -8.06
N GLU A 33 -3.45 8.77 -8.57
CA GLU A 33 -4.68 9.37 -9.12
C GLU A 33 -5.87 9.29 -8.16
N LEU A 34 -5.67 8.75 -6.95
CA LEU A 34 -6.72 8.61 -5.97
C LEU A 34 -7.28 9.98 -5.58
N ARG A 35 -8.62 10.05 -5.53
CA ARG A 35 -9.34 11.25 -5.12
C ARG A 35 -9.95 11.06 -3.74
N PRO A 36 -9.76 12.01 -2.80
CA PRO A 36 -10.42 11.94 -1.50
C PRO A 36 -11.94 11.85 -1.65
N ARG A 37 -12.57 11.09 -0.74
CA ARG A 37 -14.02 10.84 -0.68
C ARG A 37 -14.59 10.12 -1.92
N ALA A 38 -13.74 9.46 -2.71
CA ALA A 38 -14.16 8.63 -3.84
C ALA A 38 -13.92 7.13 -3.53
N PRO A 39 -14.75 6.23 -4.07
CA PRO A 39 -14.42 4.81 -4.10
C PRO A 39 -13.22 4.58 -5.01
N ALA A 40 -12.36 3.65 -4.63
CA ALA A 40 -11.21 3.25 -5.42
C ALA A 40 -10.97 1.75 -5.30
N PHE A 41 -10.51 1.17 -6.41
CA PHE A 41 -9.96 -0.17 -6.48
C PHE A 41 -8.48 -0.05 -6.81
N ILE A 42 -7.61 -0.52 -5.92
CA ILE A 42 -6.16 -0.41 -6.04
C ILE A 42 -5.52 -1.80 -6.02
N ALA A 43 -4.31 -1.88 -6.54
CA ALA A 43 -3.48 -3.08 -6.46
C ALA A 43 -2.02 -2.66 -6.25
N GLY A 44 -1.29 -3.40 -5.44
CA GLY A 44 0.12 -3.10 -5.20
C GLY A 44 0.76 -4.03 -4.18
N ARG A 45 2.02 -3.72 -3.88
CA ARG A 45 2.84 -4.45 -2.91
C ARG A 45 2.76 -3.81 -1.54
N VAL A 46 2.64 -4.62 -0.50
CA VAL A 46 2.80 -4.18 0.88
C VAL A 46 4.28 -3.80 1.10
N VAL A 47 4.55 -2.52 1.40
CA VAL A 47 5.91 -2.04 1.66
C VAL A 47 6.24 -2.03 3.15
N SER A 48 5.25 -1.79 4.00
CA SER A 48 5.41 -1.83 5.44
C SER A 48 4.08 -2.12 6.15
N VAL A 49 4.17 -2.60 7.38
CA VAL A 49 3.05 -2.76 8.30
C VAL A 49 3.37 -2.08 9.62
N THR A 50 2.38 -1.48 10.26
CA THR A 50 2.51 -0.79 11.53
C THR A 50 1.52 -1.37 12.52
N TYR A 51 2.05 -1.82 13.65
CA TYR A 51 1.30 -2.34 14.79
C TYR A 51 1.19 -1.26 15.86
N GLN A 52 -0.01 -1.08 16.42
CA GLN A 52 -0.21 -0.18 17.54
C GLN A 52 0.40 -0.74 18.83
N PRO A 53 0.93 0.12 19.74
CA PRO A 53 1.43 -0.31 21.04
C PRO A 53 0.34 -0.94 21.90
N ARG A 54 0.75 -1.80 22.84
CA ARG A 54 -0.15 -2.41 23.82
C ARG A 54 -0.80 -1.31 24.67
N GLY A 55 -2.13 -1.23 24.66
CA GLY A 55 -2.93 -0.25 25.42
C GLY A 55 -3.54 0.88 24.58
N ALA A 56 -3.12 1.07 23.33
CA ALA A 56 -3.81 1.94 22.38
C ALA A 56 -5.05 1.24 21.80
N LYS A 57 -5.95 2.01 21.16
CA LYS A 57 -7.04 1.42 20.38
C LYS A 57 -6.44 0.52 19.29
N PRO A 58 -6.87 -0.74 19.16
CA PRO A 58 -6.27 -1.66 18.20
C PRO A 58 -6.52 -1.15 16.78
N ALA A 59 -5.43 -0.93 16.06
CA ALA A 59 -5.43 -0.66 14.63
C ALA A 59 -4.21 -1.30 13.98
N PHE A 60 -4.42 -1.87 12.79
CA PHE A 60 -3.37 -2.41 11.95
C PHE A 60 -3.31 -1.59 10.67
N THR A 61 -2.15 -1.02 10.37
CA THR A 61 -1.96 -0.21 9.16
C THR A 61 -0.98 -0.90 8.23
N ALA A 62 -1.38 -1.16 6.99
CA ALA A 62 -0.50 -1.64 5.93
C ALA A 62 -0.29 -0.54 4.89
N ARG A 63 0.95 -0.27 4.51
CA ARG A 63 1.29 0.67 3.43
C ARG A 63 1.44 -0.10 2.13
N ILE A 64 0.72 0.31 1.10
CA ILE A 64 0.72 -0.31 -0.23
C ILE A 64 1.32 0.64 -1.23
N ASN A 65 2.19 0.14 -2.10
CA ASN A 65 2.80 0.88 -3.19
C ASN A 65 2.55 0.14 -4.52
N ASP A 66 2.13 0.88 -5.54
CA ASP A 66 1.84 0.39 -6.89
C ASP A 66 2.92 0.83 -7.92
N GLY A 67 4.01 1.44 -7.44
CA GLY A 67 5.05 2.08 -8.23
C GLY A 67 4.74 3.53 -8.63
N THR A 68 3.55 4.08 -8.34
CA THR A 68 3.19 5.48 -8.62
C THR A 68 3.12 6.32 -7.34
N ALA A 69 2.51 5.78 -6.29
CA ALA A 69 2.42 6.42 -4.98
C ALA A 69 2.19 5.38 -3.88
N THR A 70 1.99 5.84 -2.64
CA THR A 70 1.74 4.96 -1.50
C THR A 70 0.43 5.33 -0.80
N VAL A 71 -0.36 4.33 -0.43
CA VAL A 71 -1.64 4.46 0.30
C VAL A 71 -1.60 3.63 1.58
N GLY A 72 -2.23 4.14 2.64
CA GLY A 72 -2.41 3.39 3.88
C GLY A 72 -3.73 2.61 3.88
N LEU A 73 -3.69 1.33 4.20
CA LEU A 73 -4.86 0.52 4.51
C LEU A 73 -4.96 0.37 6.01
N VAL A 74 -5.99 0.95 6.62
CA VAL A 74 -6.16 1.01 8.06
C VAL A 74 -7.29 0.08 8.48
N PHE A 75 -6.97 -0.93 9.27
CA PHE A 75 -7.92 -1.90 9.80
C PHE A 75 -8.19 -1.58 11.26
N LEU A 76 -9.33 -0.92 11.52
CA LEU A 76 -9.73 -0.52 12.86
C LEU A 76 -10.25 -1.74 13.63
N GLY A 77 -9.94 -1.81 14.93
CA GLY A 77 -10.36 -2.93 15.77
C GLY A 77 -9.52 -4.19 15.59
N ARG A 78 -8.50 -4.17 14.71
CA ARG A 78 -7.64 -5.32 14.42
C ARG A 78 -6.21 -5.03 14.86
N THR A 79 -5.60 -5.97 15.57
CA THR A 79 -4.17 -5.94 15.93
C THR A 79 -3.31 -6.53 14.83
N GLU A 80 -3.87 -7.44 14.03
CA GLU A 80 -3.21 -8.09 12.91
C GLU A 80 -4.24 -8.42 11.82
N VAL A 81 -3.77 -8.59 10.59
CA VAL A 81 -4.59 -9.03 9.47
C VAL A 81 -3.84 -10.17 8.75
N PRO A 82 -4.36 -11.41 8.81
CA PRO A 82 -3.67 -12.56 8.24
C PRO A 82 -3.29 -12.39 6.77
N GLY A 83 -2.03 -12.71 6.47
CA GLY A 83 -1.46 -12.69 5.13
C GLY A 83 -1.12 -11.31 4.56
N ILE A 84 -1.40 -10.22 5.28
CA ILE A 84 -0.88 -8.90 4.92
C ILE A 84 0.49 -8.71 5.56
N GLU A 85 1.53 -9.02 4.80
CA GLU A 85 2.93 -8.96 5.22
C GLU A 85 3.75 -8.16 4.19
N PRO A 86 4.84 -7.48 4.61
CA PRO A 86 5.74 -6.81 3.68
C PRO A 86 6.20 -7.74 2.55
N GLY A 87 6.13 -7.24 1.31
CA GLY A 87 6.45 -7.98 0.10
C GLY A 87 5.29 -8.74 -0.54
N ARG A 88 4.13 -8.88 0.13
CA ARG A 88 2.94 -9.50 -0.48
C ARG A 88 2.24 -8.57 -1.45
N MET A 89 1.68 -9.13 -2.51
CA MET A 89 0.82 -8.43 -3.46
C MET A 89 -0.64 -8.58 -3.06
N LEU A 90 -1.41 -7.50 -3.13
CA LEU A 90 -2.85 -7.52 -2.85
C LEU A 90 -3.61 -6.51 -3.70
N THR A 91 -4.90 -6.73 -3.82
CA THR A 91 -5.88 -5.73 -4.26
C THR A 91 -6.65 -5.22 -3.06
N ALA A 92 -7.02 -3.95 -3.06
CA ALA A 92 -7.89 -3.36 -2.04
C ALA A 92 -8.95 -2.47 -2.66
N GLU A 93 -10.14 -2.49 -2.09
CA GLU A 93 -11.29 -1.68 -2.49
C GLU A 93 -11.85 -0.95 -1.28
N GLY A 94 -12.16 0.33 -1.45
CA GLY A 94 -12.86 1.11 -0.44
C GLY A 94 -12.89 2.59 -0.77
N THR A 95 -13.31 3.39 0.20
CA THR A 95 -13.37 4.85 0.05
C THR A 95 -12.06 5.48 0.48
N VAL A 96 -11.50 6.33 -0.37
CA VAL A 96 -10.27 7.06 -0.10
C VAL A 96 -10.55 8.19 0.90
N GLY A 97 -9.83 8.18 2.01
CA GLY A 97 -9.67 9.30 2.93
C GLY A 97 -8.31 9.96 2.77
N LEU A 98 -8.08 11.01 3.56
CA LEU A 98 -6.79 11.65 3.72
C LEU A 98 -6.45 11.72 5.21
N GLU A 99 -5.23 11.32 5.56
CA GLU A 99 -4.67 11.46 6.89
C GLU A 99 -3.26 12.02 6.74
N GLU A 100 -3.01 13.17 7.37
CA GLU A 100 -1.74 13.92 7.24
C GLU A 100 -1.32 14.18 5.78
N GLY A 101 -2.29 14.36 4.89
CA GLY A 101 -2.06 14.59 3.46
C GLY A 101 -1.76 13.32 2.64
N LEU A 102 -1.74 12.15 3.26
CA LEU A 102 -1.54 10.87 2.59
C LEU A 102 -2.89 10.17 2.33
N PRO A 103 -3.06 9.52 1.17
CA PRO A 103 -4.26 8.75 0.90
C PRO A 103 -4.31 7.54 1.82
N ILE A 104 -5.49 7.29 2.37
CA ILE A 104 -5.76 6.13 3.23
C ILE A 104 -7.12 5.52 2.90
N ILE A 105 -7.32 4.24 3.23
CA ILE A 105 -8.61 3.54 3.13
C ILE A 105 -8.84 2.81 4.44
N TYR A 106 -9.95 3.12 5.12
CA TYR A 106 -10.36 2.43 6.34
C TYR A 106 -11.16 1.17 6.03
N ASN A 107 -10.88 0.08 6.74
CA ASN A 107 -11.51 -1.23 6.62
C ASN A 107 -11.75 -1.64 5.15
N PRO A 108 -10.71 -1.59 4.30
CA PRO A 108 -10.87 -1.95 2.90
C PRO A 108 -11.25 -3.42 2.76
N ARG A 109 -11.97 -3.73 1.68
CA ARG A 109 -12.06 -5.10 1.19
C ARG A 109 -10.75 -5.42 0.49
N TYR A 110 -10.00 -6.40 0.99
CA TYR A 110 -8.73 -6.80 0.39
C TYR A 110 -8.78 -8.23 -0.12
N ARG A 111 -7.91 -8.54 -1.08
CA ARG A 111 -7.65 -9.89 -1.57
C ARG A 111 -6.16 -10.04 -1.80
N LEU A 112 -5.57 -11.10 -1.26
CA LEU A 112 -4.18 -11.45 -1.52
C LEU A 112 -4.06 -12.02 -2.93
N LEU A 113 -3.06 -11.56 -3.67
CA LEU A 113 -2.71 -12.15 -4.95
C LEU A 113 -1.75 -13.32 -4.70
N ALA A 114 -1.93 -14.39 -5.49
CA ALA A 114 -0.99 -15.51 -5.48
C ALA A 114 0.39 -15.01 -5.93
N ALA A 115 1.44 -15.57 -5.33
CA ALA A 115 2.83 -15.31 -5.71
C ALA A 115 3.17 -15.99 -7.03
#